data_AF-A0A924TIR2-F1
#
_entry.id   AF-A0A924TIR2-F1
#
_cell.length_a   1.000
_cell.length_b   1.000
_cell.length_c   1.000
_cell.angle_alpha   90.00
_cell.angle_beta   90.00
_cell.angle_gamma   90.00
#
_symmetry.space_group_name_H-M   'P 1'
#
loop_
_entity.id
_entity.type
_entity.pdbx_description
1 polymer ?
#
loop_
_entity_poly.entity_id
_entity_poly.type
_entity_poly.pdbx_seq_one_letter_code
_entity_poly.pdbx_strand_id
1 'polypeptide(L)'
;MTPLTRHDCERLDAQDTLATLRHQFSIPDDVIYLDGNSLGVLPVTAAARAAQVVTQEWGVGLIRSWNTAGWMELPQRIGNKIARLVGAGEGELVVTDS
;
A
#
# COMPACT_ATOMS: atom_id res chain seq x y z
N MET A 1 -18.17 -14.06 -30.42
CA MET A 1 -17.62 -12.79 -29.91
C MET A 1 -16.46 -12.39 -30.79
N THR A 2 -16.43 -11.13 -31.25
CA THR A 2 -15.25 -10.59 -31.94
C THR A 2 -14.11 -10.42 -30.92
N PRO A 3 -12.89 -10.90 -31.20
CA PRO A 3 -11.77 -10.72 -30.28
C PRO A 3 -11.39 -9.25 -30.16
N LEU A 4 -10.98 -8.84 -28.95
CA LEU A 4 -10.47 -7.50 -28.70
C LEU A 4 -9.16 -7.26 -29.46
N THR A 5 -9.02 -6.06 -30.02
CA THR A 5 -7.79 -5.61 -30.66
C THR A 5 -6.91 -4.85 -29.67
N ARG A 6 -5.63 -4.62 -30.03
CA ARG A 6 -4.75 -3.73 -29.27
C ARG A 6 -5.34 -2.33 -29.11
N HIS A 7 -5.97 -1.80 -30.16
CA HIS A 7 -6.60 -0.48 -30.13
C HIS A 7 -7.77 -0.43 -29.13
N ASP A 8 -8.51 -1.52 -28.97
CA ASP A 8 -9.54 -1.60 -27.95
C ASP A 8 -8.96 -1.51 -26.53
N CYS A 9 -7.83 -2.16 -26.28
CA CYS A 9 -7.13 -2.05 -24.98
C CYS A 9 -6.62 -0.63 -24.73
N GLU A 10 -5.96 -0.01 -25.71
CA GLU A 10 -5.47 1.39 -25.59
C GLU A 10 -6.62 2.37 -25.32
N ARG A 11 -7.79 2.14 -25.92
CA ARG A 11 -9.00 2.92 -25.65
C ARG A 11 -9.55 2.70 -24.24
N LEU A 12 -9.48 1.47 -23.71
CA LEU A 12 -9.87 1.17 -22.33
C LEU A 12 -8.92 1.85 -21.34
N ASP A 13 -7.61 1.82 -21.58
CA ASP A 13 -6.61 2.51 -20.75
C ASP A 13 -6.86 4.03 -20.73
N ALA A 14 -7.16 4.62 -21.89
CA ALA A 14 -7.47 6.05 -21.99
C ALA A 14 -8.75 6.48 -21.25
N GLN A 15 -9.64 5.53 -20.94
CA GLN A 15 -10.91 5.77 -20.26
C GLN A 15 -10.89 5.36 -18.78
N ASP A 16 -9.78 4.78 -18.30
CA ASP A 16 -9.66 4.31 -16.93
C ASP A 16 -9.48 5.47 -15.94
N THR A 17 -10.48 5.67 -15.09
CA THR A 17 -10.46 6.69 -14.03
C THR A 17 -9.46 6.38 -12.92
N LEU A 18 -8.98 5.14 -12.83
CA LEU A 18 -7.98 4.68 -11.85
C LEU A 18 -6.55 4.71 -12.39
N ALA A 19 -6.33 5.03 -13.67
CA ALA A 19 -5.02 4.94 -14.32
C ALA A 19 -3.91 5.68 -13.54
N THR A 20 -4.25 6.81 -12.91
CA THR A 20 -3.30 7.62 -12.12
C THR A 20 -2.77 6.90 -10.87
N LEU A 21 -3.51 5.93 -10.32
CA LEU A 21 -3.07 5.14 -9.17
C LEU A 21 -1.84 4.29 -9.50
N ARG A 22 -1.63 3.94 -10.77
CA ARG A 22 -0.43 3.23 -11.24
C ARG A 22 0.86 3.94 -10.81
N HIS A 23 0.87 5.27 -10.80
CA HIS A 23 2.05 6.06 -10.42
C HIS A 23 2.40 5.98 -8.93
N GLN A 24 1.52 5.40 -8.09
CA GLN A 24 1.81 5.17 -6.68
C GLN A 24 2.66 3.91 -6.45
N PHE A 25 3.00 3.17 -7.51
CA PHE A 25 3.73 1.90 -7.44
C PHE A 25 5.02 1.94 -8.27
N SER A 26 6.07 1.32 -7.75
CA SER A 26 7.34 1.16 -8.44
C SER A 26 7.32 -0.13 -9.28
N ILE A 27 7.01 0.00 -10.57
CA ILE A 27 6.91 -1.12 -11.52
C ILE A 27 8.05 -1.00 -12.53
N PRO A 28 8.88 -2.03 -12.74
CA PRO A 28 9.89 -2.03 -13.80
C PRO A 28 9.25 -1.89 -15.19
N ASP A 29 9.84 -1.07 -16.06
CA ASP A 29 9.26 -0.73 -17.38
C ASP A 29 9.13 -1.95 -18.31
N ASP A 30 9.97 -2.96 -18.14
CA ASP A 30 10.05 -4.17 -18.95
C ASP A 30 9.27 -5.36 -18.39
N VAL A 31 8.48 -5.15 -17.31
CA VAL A 31 7.77 -6.23 -16.61
C VAL A 31 6.25 -6.06 -16.69
N ILE A 32 5.57 -7.08 -17.21
CA ILE A 32 4.12 -7.26 -17.06
C ILE A 32 3.89 -8.10 -15.79
N TYR A 33 3.64 -7.44 -14.67
CA TYR A 33 3.52 -8.09 -13.36
C TYR A 33 2.09 -8.61 -13.11
N LEU A 34 1.90 -9.93 -13.25
CA LEU A 34 0.60 -10.61 -13.11
C LEU A 34 0.50 -11.54 -11.88
N ASP A 35 1.33 -11.32 -10.85
CA ASP A 35 1.35 -12.13 -9.62
C ASP A 35 1.14 -11.30 -8.33
N GLY A 36 0.38 -10.19 -8.47
CA GLY A 36 0.04 -9.30 -7.35
C GLY A 36 -0.81 -9.95 -6.26
N ASN A 37 -1.41 -11.11 -6.54
CA ASN A 37 -2.14 -11.94 -5.58
C ASN A 37 -1.22 -12.69 -4.61
N SER A 38 0.05 -12.92 -4.98
CA SER A 38 1.04 -13.51 -4.09
C SER A 38 1.83 -12.42 -3.36
N LEU A 39 2.36 -11.45 -4.10
CA LEU A 39 3.10 -10.32 -3.55
C LEU A 39 2.70 -9.01 -4.23
N GLY A 40 2.18 -8.06 -3.45
CA GLY A 40 1.83 -6.74 -3.99
C GLY A 40 3.07 -5.95 -4.43
N VAL A 41 2.92 -5.17 -5.50
CA VAL A 41 3.98 -4.26 -5.97
C VAL A 41 4.29 -3.21 -4.89
N LEU A 42 5.57 -2.86 -4.75
CA LEU A 42 6.05 -1.84 -3.81
C LEU A 42 5.40 -0.46 -4.07
N PRO A 43 4.68 0.11 -3.08
CA PRO A 43 4.28 1.51 -3.14
C PRO A 43 5.50 2.44 -3.08
N VAL A 44 5.53 3.49 -3.91
CA VAL A 44 6.68 4.41 -4.02
C VAL A 44 7.05 5.10 -2.69
N THR A 45 6.10 5.22 -1.77
CA THR A 45 6.30 5.85 -0.45
C THR A 45 6.87 4.91 0.61
N ALA A 46 6.79 3.59 0.40
CA ALA A 46 7.09 2.60 1.44
C ALA A 46 8.55 2.62 1.88
N ALA A 47 9.50 2.74 0.93
CA ALA A 47 10.93 2.78 1.22
C ALA A 47 11.31 4.00 2.09
N ALA A 48 10.81 5.19 1.73
CA ALA A 48 11.04 6.41 2.51
C ALA A 48 10.43 6.31 3.92
N ARG A 49 9.23 5.72 4.04
CA ARG A 49 8.59 5.53 5.33
C ARG A 49 9.37 4.56 6.22
N ALA A 50 9.87 3.45 5.67
CA ALA A 50 10.71 2.51 6.40
C ALA A 50 12.03 3.17 6.85
N ALA A 51 12.67 3.95 5.98
CA ALA A 51 13.88 4.69 6.33
C ALA A 51 13.64 5.70 7.46
N GLN A 52 12.49 6.37 7.50
CA GLN A 52 12.13 7.27 8.60
C GLN A 52 11.98 6.52 9.93
N VAL A 53 11.32 5.35 9.93
CA VAL A 53 11.18 4.53 11.13
C VAL A 53 12.54 4.13 11.68
N VAL A 54 13.45 3.66 10.82
CA VAL A 54 14.78 3.20 11.25
C VAL A 54 15.66 4.37 11.70
N THR A 55 15.79 5.42 10.88
CA THR A 55 16.80 6.47 11.10
C THR A 55 16.35 7.51 12.12
N GLN A 56 15.06 7.85 12.16
CA GLN A 56 14.54 8.92 13.02
C GLN A 56 13.86 8.34 14.25
N GLU A 57 12.84 7.53 14.06
CA GLU A 57 12.00 7.06 15.17
C GLU A 57 12.81 6.12 16.06
N TRP A 58 13.45 5.10 15.51
CA TRP A 58 14.31 4.22 16.28
C TRP A 58 15.66 4.87 16.59
N GLY A 59 16.40 5.29 15.56
CA GLY A 59 17.77 5.79 15.71
C GLY A 59 17.94 6.98 16.66
N VAL A 60 16.96 7.88 16.74
CA VAL A 60 17.02 9.09 17.59
C VAL A 60 16.00 9.04 18.72
N GLY A 61 14.77 8.63 18.43
CA GLY A 61 13.71 8.58 19.43
C GLY A 61 13.93 7.52 20.52
N LEU A 62 14.56 6.40 20.16
CA LEU A 62 14.80 5.25 21.03
C LEU A 62 13.48 4.78 21.68
N ILE A 63 13.53 4.37 22.95
CA ILE A 63 12.35 3.87 23.68
C ILE A 63 11.19 4.88 23.74
N ARG A 64 11.46 6.18 23.58
CA ARG A 64 10.40 7.21 23.60
C ARG A 64 9.43 7.05 22.42
N SER A 65 9.89 6.48 21.30
CA SER A 65 9.10 6.31 20.09
C SER A 65 7.90 5.40 20.24
N TRP A 66 7.86 4.56 21.27
CA TRP A 66 6.64 3.87 21.70
C TRP A 66 5.46 4.84 21.83
N ASN A 67 5.72 6.02 22.39
CA ASN A 67 4.72 7.08 22.56
C ASN A 67 4.87 8.17 21.50
N THR A 68 6.08 8.68 21.24
CA THR A 68 6.28 9.87 20.40
C THR A 68 6.11 9.60 18.91
N ALA A 69 6.31 8.36 18.45
CA ALA A 69 6.05 7.94 17.08
C ALA A 69 4.76 7.12 16.93
N GLY A 70 4.02 6.94 18.04
CA GLY A 70 2.75 6.22 18.10
C GLY A 70 2.87 4.75 17.70
N TRP A 71 3.95 4.07 18.12
CA TRP A 71 4.13 2.64 17.87
C TRP A 71 3.14 1.80 18.70
N MET A 72 2.80 2.26 19.92
CA MET A 72 1.85 1.55 20.80
C MET A 72 0.47 1.41 20.15
N GLU A 73 0.01 2.44 19.45
CA GLU A 73 -1.32 2.50 18.83
C GLU A 73 -1.32 2.04 17.37
N LEU A 74 -0.14 1.75 16.79
CA LEU A 74 0.01 1.43 15.37
C LEU A 74 -0.84 0.23 14.93
N PRO A 75 -0.91 -0.90 15.68
CA PRO A 75 -1.76 -2.04 15.30
C PRO A 75 -3.24 -1.67 15.12
N GLN A 76 -3.80 -0.91 16.05
CA GLN A 76 -5.19 -0.46 16.01
C GLN A 76 -5.42 0.58 14.91
N ARG A 77 -4.49 1.53 14.73
CA ARG A 77 -4.63 2.58 13.69
C ARG A 77 -4.57 1.99 12.28
N ILE A 78 -3.71 1.01 12.03
CA ILE A 78 -3.69 0.32 10.73
C ILE A 78 -4.95 -0.53 10.60
N GLY A 79 -5.36 -1.21 11.67
CA GLY A 79 -6.59 -2.00 11.66
C GLY A 79 -7.83 -1.18 11.28
N ASN A 80 -8.02 -0.01 11.89
CA ASN A 80 -9.11 0.92 11.54
C ASN A 80 -9.05 1.39 10.08
N LYS A 81 -7.86 1.43 9.45
CA LYS A 81 -7.76 1.74 8.01
C LYS A 81 -8.28 0.59 7.16
N ILE A 82 -7.91 -0.64 7.49
CA ILE A 82 -8.31 -1.87 6.76
C ILE A 82 -9.78 -2.18 7.00
N ALA A 83 -10.33 -1.89 8.18
CA ALA A 83 -11.74 -2.11 8.55
C ALA A 83 -12.72 -1.60 7.47
N ARG A 84 -12.41 -0.44 6.86
CA ARG A 84 -13.17 0.17 5.76
C ARG A 84 -13.26 -0.67 4.49
N LEU A 85 -12.34 -1.62 4.30
CA LEU A 85 -12.29 -2.52 3.15
C LEU A 85 -13.00 -3.86 3.40
N VAL A 86 -13.20 -4.23 4.67
CA VAL A 86 -13.73 -5.55 5.08
C VAL A 86 -15.06 -5.48 5.82
N GLY A 87 -15.63 -4.28 5.99
CA GLY A 87 -16.94 -4.09 6.62
C GLY A 87 -16.93 -4.09 8.15
N ALA A 88 -15.77 -3.89 8.78
CA ALA A 88 -15.64 -3.74 10.22
C ALA A 88 -15.74 -2.27 10.66
N GLY A 89 -16.20 -2.04 11.88
CA GLY A 89 -16.27 -0.74 12.54
C GLY A 89 -14.94 -0.27 13.14
N GLU A 90 -14.95 0.93 13.71
CA GLU A 90 -13.81 1.47 14.45
C GLU A 90 -13.55 0.64 15.72
N GLY A 91 -12.29 0.25 15.95
CA GLY A 91 -11.93 -0.57 17.11
C GLY A 91 -12.16 -2.07 16.94
N GLU A 92 -12.75 -2.51 15.81
CA GLU A 92 -13.11 -3.92 15.59
C GLU A 92 -12.01 -4.73 14.89
N LEU A 93 -10.93 -4.09 14.42
CA LEU A 93 -9.84 -4.76 13.70
C LEU A 93 -8.47 -4.27 14.18
N VAL A 94 -7.53 -5.20 14.35
CA VAL A 94 -6.10 -4.94 14.64
C VAL A 94 -5.21 -5.67 13.64
N VAL A 95 -4.02 -5.13 13.36
CA VAL A 95 -3.00 -5.80 12.54
C VAL A 95 -1.88 -6.33 13.44
N THR A 96 -1.73 -7.64 13.49
CA THR A 96 -0.71 -8.35 14.29
C THR A 96 -0.52 -9.77 13.75
N ASP A 97 0.63 -10.38 14.04
CA ASP A 97 0.94 -11.81 13.82
C ASP A 97 0.80 -12.33 12.37
N SER A 98 0.88 -13.67 12.21
CA SER A 98 0.73 -14.43 10.95
C SER A 98 0.22 -15.84 11.21
#